data_AF-A0A0C7MSL1-F1
#
_entry.id   AF-A0A0C7MSL1-F1
#
_cell.length_a   1.000
_cell.length_b   1.000
_cell.length_c   1.000
_cell.angle_alpha   90.00
_cell.angle_beta   90.00
_cell.angle_gamma   90.00
#
_symmetry.space_group_name_H-M   'P 1'
#
loop_
_entity.id
_entity.type
_entity.pdbx_description
1 polymer ?
#
loop_
_entity_poly.entity_id
_entity_poly.type
_entity_poly.pdbx_seq_one_letter_code
_entity_poly.pdbx_strand_id
1 'polypeptide(L)'
;MTTSKTVPSKEHAKLLSRSEELTKQEVSLKREYTTLLRKLASITTVLQNLEDDPDTADRVISETALSKVPDLKPYSILLEELDSKSPQDIEIPEFLQESYALYKNAPLLYKDM
;
A
#
# COMPACT_ATOMS: atom_id res chain seq x y z
N MET A 1 -15.16 -56.24 -34.76
CA MET A 1 -15.44 -55.89 -33.35
C MET A 1 -15.03 -54.45 -33.12
N THR A 2 -15.96 -53.64 -32.65
CA THR A 2 -15.91 -52.18 -32.59
C THR A 2 -15.21 -51.68 -31.33
N THR A 3 -14.08 -50.98 -31.47
CA THR A 3 -13.56 -50.12 -30.40
C THR A 3 -13.76 -48.66 -30.81
N SER A 4 -14.99 -48.17 -30.64
CA SER A 4 -15.28 -46.74 -30.71
C SER A 4 -14.66 -46.07 -29.49
N LYS A 5 -13.57 -45.30 -29.68
CA LYS A 5 -12.97 -44.46 -28.64
C LYS A 5 -13.98 -43.37 -28.25
N THR A 6 -14.67 -43.56 -27.14
CA THR A 6 -15.56 -42.56 -26.49
C THR A 6 -14.79 -41.48 -25.70
N VAL A 7 -13.46 -41.43 -25.83
CA VAL A 7 -12.52 -40.52 -25.15
C VAL A 7 -12.72 -39.02 -25.43
N PRO A 8 -13.10 -38.55 -26.65
CA PRO A 8 -13.16 -37.11 -26.97
C PRO A 8 -14.12 -36.32 -26.09
N SER A 9 -15.23 -36.95 -25.66
CA SER A 9 -16.28 -36.30 -24.89
C SER A 9 -15.84 -35.95 -23.46
N LYS A 10 -15.05 -36.81 -22.80
CA LYS A 10 -14.55 -36.56 -21.44
C LYS A 10 -13.49 -35.47 -21.40
N GLU A 11 -12.58 -35.45 -22.37
CA GLU A 11 -11.58 -34.39 -22.48
C GLU A 11 -12.22 -33.06 -22.85
N HIS A 12 -13.18 -33.07 -23.77
CA HIS A 12 -13.97 -31.89 -24.11
C HIS A 12 -14.72 -31.32 -22.90
N ALA A 13 -15.34 -32.18 -22.07
CA ALA A 13 -16.02 -31.73 -20.85
C ALA A 13 -15.06 -31.10 -19.83
N LYS A 14 -13.84 -31.64 -19.67
CA LYS A 14 -12.80 -31.06 -18.80
C LYS A 14 -12.34 -29.69 -19.30
N LEU A 15 -12.11 -29.55 -20.60
CA LEU A 15 -11.72 -28.28 -21.22
C LEU A 15 -12.82 -27.23 -21.05
N LEU A 16 -14.08 -27.62 -21.21
CA LEU A 16 -15.22 -26.73 -20.99
C LEU A 16 -15.29 -26.24 -19.54
N SER A 17 -15.18 -27.17 -18.58
CA SER A 17 -15.17 -26.83 -17.15
C SER A 17 -14.01 -25.90 -16.77
N ARG A 18 -12.82 -26.12 -17.34
CA ARG A 18 -11.66 -25.24 -17.11
C ARG A 18 -11.86 -23.85 -17.71
N SER A 19 -12.46 -23.77 -18.90
CA SER A 19 -12.82 -22.50 -19.55
C SER A 19 -13.80 -21.69 -18.70
N GLU A 20 -14.83 -22.34 -18.15
CA GLU A 20 -15.81 -21.69 -17.27
C GLU A 20 -15.17 -21.20 -15.96
N GLU A 21 -14.24 -21.96 -15.38
CA GLU A 21 -13.49 -21.57 -14.18
C GLU A 21 -12.61 -20.34 -14.45
N LEU A 22 -11.85 -20.35 -15.55
CA LEU A 22 -11.01 -19.22 -15.95
C LEU A 22 -11.83 -17.96 -16.19
N THR A 23 -12.99 -18.11 -16.83
CA THR A 23 -13.93 -16.99 -17.06
C THR A 23 -14.40 -16.40 -15.73
N LYS A 24 -14.73 -17.23 -14.73
CA LYS A 24 -15.11 -16.76 -13.38
C LYS A 24 -13.96 -16.02 -12.69
N GLN A 25 -12.74 -16.54 -12.79
CA GLN A 25 -11.54 -15.90 -12.23
C GLN A 25 -11.27 -14.56 -12.89
N GLU A 26 -11.39 -14.47 -14.21
CA GLU A 26 -11.20 -13.21 -14.95
C GLU A 26 -12.21 -12.14 -14.51
N VAL A 27 -13.48 -12.52 -14.31
CA VAL A 27 -14.51 -11.61 -13.80
C VAL A 27 -14.18 -11.14 -12.37
N SER A 28 -13.71 -12.04 -11.49
CA SER A 28 -13.29 -11.67 -10.13
C SER A 28 -12.11 -10.69 -10.18
N LEU A 29 -11.09 -11.01 -10.96
CA LEU A 29 -9.88 -10.22 -11.07
C LEU A 29 -10.17 -8.80 -11.61
N LYS A 30 -11.06 -8.67 -12.60
CA LYS A 30 -11.49 -7.35 -13.10
C LYS A 30 -12.18 -6.52 -12.01
N ARG A 31 -12.98 -7.14 -11.15
CA ARG A 31 -13.65 -6.46 -10.02
C ARG A 31 -12.66 -6.03 -8.96
N GLU A 32 -11.72 -6.90 -8.60
CA GLU A 32 -10.65 -6.61 -7.63
C GLU A 32 -9.74 -5.50 -8.14
N TYR A 33 -9.33 -5.55 -9.41
CA TYR A 33 -8.52 -4.53 -10.05
C TYR A 33 -9.22 -3.15 -10.08
N THR A 34 -10.51 -3.12 -10.44
CA THR A 34 -11.31 -1.88 -10.41
C THR A 34 -11.40 -1.32 -8.98
N THR A 35 -11.54 -2.20 -7.98
CA THR A 35 -11.55 -1.80 -6.57
C THR A 35 -10.21 -1.21 -6.15
N LEU A 36 -9.11 -1.85 -6.55
CA LEU A 36 -7.75 -1.38 -6.26
C LEU A 36 -7.49 0.00 -6.88
N LEU A 37 -7.88 0.19 -8.15
CA LEU A 37 -7.80 1.47 -8.86
C LEU A 37 -8.55 2.58 -8.11
N ARG A 38 -9.77 2.29 -7.64
CA ARG A 38 -10.56 3.28 -6.88
C ARG A 38 -9.90 3.62 -5.54
N LYS A 39 -9.32 2.63 -4.85
CA LYS A 39 -8.57 2.86 -3.60
C LYS A 39 -7.32 3.70 -3.86
N LEU A 40 -6.56 3.40 -4.91
CA LEU A 40 -5.39 4.18 -5.31
C LEU A 40 -5.78 5.64 -5.61
N ALA A 41 -6.81 5.85 -6.43
CA ALA A 41 -7.30 7.20 -6.74
C ALA A 41 -7.71 7.96 -5.46
N SER A 42 -8.43 7.29 -4.55
CA SER A 42 -8.81 7.89 -3.26
C SER A 42 -7.60 8.26 -2.42
N ILE A 43 -6.58 7.41 -2.35
CA ILE A 43 -5.33 7.70 -1.62
C ILE A 43 -4.61 8.88 -2.26
N THR A 44 -4.47 8.89 -3.60
CA THR A 44 -3.85 10.00 -4.33
C THR A 44 -4.57 11.32 -4.07
N THR A 45 -5.91 11.34 -4.08
CA THR A 45 -6.68 12.55 -3.78
C THR A 45 -6.45 13.03 -2.34
N VAL A 46 -6.42 12.12 -1.36
CA VAL A 46 -6.12 12.50 0.04
C VAL A 46 -4.71 13.06 0.15
N LEU A 47 -3.72 12.44 -0.48
CA LEU A 47 -2.33 12.91 -0.46
C LEU A 47 -2.17 14.29 -1.12
N GLN A 48 -2.84 14.53 -2.25
CA GLN A 48 -2.85 15.85 -2.91
C GLN A 48 -3.45 16.92 -2.01
N ASN A 49 -4.58 16.62 -1.36
CA ASN A 49 -5.21 17.57 -0.44
C ASN A 49 -4.35 17.86 0.80
N LEU A 50 -3.52 16.90 1.23
CA LEU A 50 -2.57 17.09 2.33
C LEU A 50 -1.37 17.94 1.88
N GLU A 51 -0.87 17.78 0.65
CA GLU A 51 0.23 18.59 0.11
C GLU A 51 -0.14 20.09 0.02
N ASP A 52 -1.42 20.39 -0.22
CA ASP A 52 -1.96 21.75 -0.30
C ASP A 52 -2.33 22.35 1.08
N ASP A 53 -2.25 21.60 2.18
CA ASP A 53 -2.60 22.06 3.52
C ASP A 53 -1.38 22.65 4.24
N PRO A 54 -1.32 23.98 4.47
CA PRO A 54 -0.17 24.63 5.11
C PRO A 54 0.05 24.15 6.55
N ASP A 55 -0.98 23.64 7.24
CA ASP A 55 -0.85 23.12 8.60
C ASP A 55 -0.14 21.75 8.64
N THR A 56 -0.07 21.02 7.51
CA THR A 56 0.68 19.75 7.43
C THR A 56 2.18 19.93 7.29
N ALA A 57 2.64 21.14 6.94
CA ALA A 57 4.06 21.48 6.88
C ALA A 57 4.68 21.54 8.29
N ASP A 58 3.87 21.91 9.29
CA ASP A 58 4.27 21.89 10.68
C ASP A 58 4.21 20.46 11.21
N ARG A 59 5.37 19.80 11.30
CA ARG A 59 5.54 18.44 11.85
C ARG A 59 5.42 18.41 13.38
N VAL A 60 4.52 19.20 13.94
CA VAL A 60 4.36 19.40 15.39
C VAL A 60 3.05 18.77 15.86
N ILE A 61 3.07 18.11 17.02
CA ILE A 61 1.85 17.61 17.64
C ILE A 61 1.04 18.82 18.11
N SER A 62 -0.18 19.00 17.59
CA SER A 62 -1.00 20.15 17.90
C SER A 62 -1.31 20.28 19.40
N GLU A 63 -1.45 21.51 19.90
CA GLU A 63 -1.82 21.77 21.31
C GLU A 63 -3.19 21.16 21.67
N THR A 64 -4.09 21.07 20.68
CA THR A 64 -5.39 20.40 20.85
C THR A 64 -5.26 18.89 21.03
N ALA A 65 -4.23 18.25 20.46
CA ALA A 65 -3.92 16.84 20.70
C ALA A 65 -3.24 16.64 22.06
N LEU A 66 -2.29 17.50 22.43
CA LEU A 66 -1.60 17.46 23.73
C LEU A 66 -2.54 17.69 24.92
N SER A 67 -3.55 18.56 24.76
CA SER A 67 -4.58 18.78 25.78
C SER A 67 -5.50 17.58 25.97
N LYS A 68 -5.74 16.79 24.92
CA LYS A 68 -6.54 15.56 24.99
C LYS A 68 -5.74 14.35 25.49
N VAL A 69 -4.46 14.29 25.14
CA VAL A 69 -3.56 13.19 25.51
C VAL A 69 -2.23 13.78 25.98
N PRO A 70 -2.10 14.05 27.30
CA PRO A 70 -0.89 14.64 27.88
C PRO A 70 0.35 13.75 27.71
N ASP A 71 0.15 12.43 27.62
CA ASP A 71 1.21 11.43 27.44
C ASP A 71 1.96 11.58 26.10
N LEU A 72 1.46 12.41 25.17
CA LEU A 72 2.13 12.73 23.92
C LEU A 72 3.24 13.79 24.09
N LYS A 73 3.28 14.50 25.21
CA LYS A 73 4.24 15.57 25.47
C LYS A 73 5.73 15.14 25.44
N PRO A 74 6.13 13.96 25.93
CA PRO A 74 7.50 13.48 25.77
C PRO A 74 7.88 13.31 24.29
N TYR A 75 6.93 12.88 23.45
CA TYR A 75 7.17 12.65 22.04
C TYR A 75 7.27 13.95 21.24
N SER A 76 6.51 14.99 21.61
CA SER A 76 6.68 16.31 20.96
C SER A 76 8.09 16.87 21.19
N ILE A 77 8.63 16.71 22.41
CA ILE A 77 10.00 17.12 22.72
C ILE A 77 11.01 16.31 21.90
N LEU A 78 10.83 14.99 21.80
CA LEU A 78 11.71 14.13 20.98
C LEU A 78 11.67 14.51 19.50
N LEU A 79 10.51 14.93 18.97
CA LEU A 79 10.38 15.38 17.59
C LEU A 79 11.16 16.69 17.36
N GLU A 80 11.07 17.65 18.27
CA GLU A 80 11.87 18.89 18.21
C GLU A 80 13.38 18.61 18.29
N GLU A 81 13.79 17.67 19.14
CA GLU A 81 15.19 17.20 19.23
C GLU A 81 15.66 16.49 17.96
N LEU A 82 14.76 15.83 17.23
CA LEU A 82 15.07 15.17 15.97
C LEU A 82 15.17 16.17 14.81
N ASP A 83 14.25 17.13 14.74
CA ASP A 83 14.22 18.17 13.71
C ASP A 83 15.42 19.12 13.79
N SER A 84 15.99 19.28 14.99
CA SER A 84 17.22 20.06 15.21
C SER A 84 18.51 19.31 14.82
N LYS A 85 18.44 18.00 14.55
CA LYS A 85 19.60 17.19 14.11
C LYS A 85 19.67 17.12 12.60
N SER A 86 20.89 17.05 12.06
CA SER A 86 21.05 16.78 10.64
C SER A 86 20.68 15.33 10.32
N PRO A 87 20.11 15.03 9.14
CA PRO A 87 19.77 13.67 8.75
C PRO A 87 20.95 12.69 8.74
N GLN A 88 22.18 13.21 8.69
CA GLN A 88 23.43 12.44 8.67
C GLN A 88 23.84 11.97 10.07
N ASP A 89 23.34 12.64 11.11
CA ASP A 89 23.65 12.36 12.51
C ASP A 89 22.63 11.41 13.17
N ILE A 90 21.60 10.98 12.42
CA ILE A 90 20.56 10.09 12.93
C ILE A 90 21.02 8.63 12.74
N GLU A 91 21.43 8.00 13.84
CA GLU A 91 21.72 6.57 13.87
C GLU A 91 20.42 5.76 13.86
N ILE A 92 20.27 4.90 12.85
CA ILE A 92 19.12 4.02 12.71
C ILE A 92 19.44 2.70 13.42
N PRO A 93 18.61 2.26 14.39
CA PRO A 93 18.81 1.00 15.07
C PRO A 93 18.87 -0.18 14.09
N GLU A 94 19.74 -1.15 14.38
CA GLU A 94 20.03 -2.30 13.50
C GLU A 94 18.75 -3.09 13.13
N PHE A 95 17.82 -3.24 14.07
CA PHE A 95 16.55 -3.93 13.83
C PHE A 95 15.58 -3.19 12.89
N LEU A 96 15.79 -1.89 12.64
CA LEU A 96 14.98 -1.08 11.73
C LEU A 96 15.66 -0.84 10.38
N GLN A 97 16.89 -1.30 10.22
CA GLN A 97 17.71 -0.99 9.06
C GLN A 97 17.08 -1.52 7.75
N GLU A 98 16.48 -2.71 7.79
CA GLU A 98 15.76 -3.29 6.65
C GLU A 98 14.51 -2.49 6.27
N SER A 99 13.73 -2.07 7.27
CA SER A 99 12.50 -1.29 7.05
C SER A 99 12.82 0.10 6.50
N TYR A 100 13.88 0.73 7.01
CA TYR A 100 14.35 2.01 6.51
C TYR A 100 14.89 1.92 5.09
N ALA A 101 15.67 0.87 4.78
CA ALA A 101 16.14 0.62 3.42
C ALA A 101 14.96 0.43 2.46
N LEU A 102 13.91 -0.30 2.86
CA LEU A 102 12.70 -0.45 2.07
C LEU A 102 11.99 0.89 1.84
N TYR A 103 11.81 1.69 2.89
CA TYR A 103 11.22 3.03 2.78
C TYR A 103 12.00 3.93 1.80
N LYS A 104 13.33 3.99 1.94
CA LYS A 104 14.18 4.86 1.11
C LYS A 104 14.21 4.43 -0.36
N ASN A 105 14.07 3.14 -0.61
CA ASN A 105 14.11 2.58 -1.97
C ASN A 105 12.73 2.38 -2.59
N ALA A 106 11.65 2.61 -1.83
CA ALA A 106 10.30 2.55 -2.37
C ALA A 106 9.99 3.89 -3.07
N PRO A 107 9.72 3.90 -4.38
CA PRO A 107 9.16 5.10 -5.01
C PRO A 107 7.76 5.32 -4.41
N LEU A 108 7.63 6.34 -3.56
CA LEU A 108 6.34 6.70 -2.98
C LEU A 108 5.41 7.31 -4.03
N LEU A 109 5.96 7.92 -5.08
CA LEU A 109 5.21 8.53 -6.17
C LEU A 109 5.52 7.87 -7.52
N TYR A 110 4.51 7.87 -8.40
CA TYR A 110 4.58 7.34 -9.77
C TYR A 110 5.65 8.02 -10.67
N LYS A 111 6.34 9.06 -10.18
CA LYS A 111 7.33 9.86 -10.92
C LYS A 111 8.69 9.98 -10.24
N ASP A 112 8.97 9.23 -9.18
CA ASP A 112 10.27 9.30 -8.48
C ASP A 112 11.40 8.50 -9.19
N MET A 113 11.33 8.35 -10.53
CA MET A 113 12.41 7.78 -11.36
C MET A 113 12.88 8.78 -12.42
#